data_AF-A0A371B4D4-F1
#
_entry.id   AF-A0A371B4D4-F1
#
_cell.length_a   1.000
_cell.length_b   1.000
_cell.length_c   1.000
_cell.angle_alpha   90.00
_cell.angle_beta   90.00
_cell.angle_gamma   90.00
#
_symmetry.space_group_name_H-M   'P 1'
#
loop_
_entity.id
_entity.type
_entity.pdbx_description
1 polymer ?
#
loop_
_entity_poly.entity_id
_entity_poly.type
_entity_poly.pdbx_seq_one_letter_code
_entity_poly.pdbx_strand_id
1 'polypeptide(L)'
;MDANGNSVVVGGRPSGCPTRFCGCEASLYVFGEIRKDLNLASNWIRKFPRTQPAAGMVAARSGHVFVLMSHVEGNQWLVHDGNSGGGKTRRHVRSIAGYVVVDPHATRVASR
;
A
#
# COMPACT_ATOMS: atom_id res chain seq x y z
N MET A 1 -7.34 4.33 -12.90
CA MET A 1 -6.84 5.43 -13.74
C MET A 1 -8.04 6.22 -14.24
N ASP A 2 -7.89 7.47 -14.64
CA ASP A 2 -8.84 8.04 -15.60
C ASP A 2 -8.65 7.36 -16.96
N ALA A 3 -9.56 7.62 -17.91
CA ALA A 3 -9.52 6.99 -19.24
C ALA A 3 -8.21 7.27 -20.04
N ASN A 4 -7.31 8.12 -19.52
CA ASN A 4 -6.07 8.55 -20.17
C ASN A 4 -4.80 7.98 -19.50
N GLY A 5 -4.94 7.03 -18.56
CA GLY A 5 -3.78 6.44 -17.88
C GLY A 5 -3.08 7.37 -16.89
N ASN A 6 -3.68 8.51 -16.54
CA ASN A 6 -3.06 9.52 -15.70
C ASN A 6 -3.23 9.20 -14.20
N SER A 7 -2.32 9.72 -13.37
CA SER A 7 -2.42 9.55 -11.92
C SER A 7 -3.63 10.31 -11.37
N VAL A 8 -4.55 9.60 -10.71
CA VAL A 8 -5.72 10.20 -10.09
C VAL A 8 -5.43 10.50 -8.63
N VAL A 9 -5.57 11.76 -8.21
CA VAL A 9 -5.52 12.12 -6.79
C VAL A 9 -6.86 11.79 -6.17
N VAL A 10 -6.87 10.95 -5.12
CA VAL A 10 -8.08 10.52 -4.44
C VAL A 10 -8.19 11.08 -3.02
N GLY A 11 -7.16 11.75 -2.51
CA GLY A 11 -7.20 12.41 -1.21
C GLY A 11 -5.85 12.97 -0.76
N GLY A 12 -5.83 13.45 0.48
CA GLY A 12 -4.64 13.87 1.22
C GLY A 12 -4.42 12.99 2.45
N ARG A 13 -3.71 13.52 3.46
CA ARG A 13 -3.50 12.84 4.74
C ARG A 13 -4.83 12.64 5.48
N PRO A 14 -5.25 11.39 5.78
CA PRO A 14 -6.45 11.17 6.57
C PRO A 14 -6.32 11.69 8.02
N SER A 15 -7.46 12.04 8.63
CA SER A 15 -7.49 12.37 10.05
C SER A 15 -7.00 11.20 10.90
N GLY A 16 -6.19 11.46 11.92
CA GLY A 16 -5.57 10.43 12.77
C GLY A 16 -4.30 9.78 12.20
N CYS A 17 -3.95 10.02 10.94
CA CYS A 17 -2.70 9.53 10.35
C CYS A 17 -1.49 10.44 10.63
N PRO A 18 -0.27 9.88 10.77
CA PRO A 18 0.96 10.66 10.91
C PRO A 18 1.31 11.44 9.64
N THR A 19 2.32 12.31 9.67
CA THR A 19 2.77 13.06 8.48
C THR A 19 3.25 12.15 7.35
N ARG A 20 3.97 11.07 7.68
CA ARG A 20 4.29 9.99 6.74
C ARG A 20 3.21 8.91 6.81
N PHE A 21 2.14 9.08 6.04
CA PHE A 21 0.91 8.29 6.20
C PHE A 21 0.75 7.11 5.23
N CYS A 22 1.79 6.69 4.48
CA CYS A 22 1.65 5.60 3.51
C CYS A 22 1.09 4.31 4.14
N GLY A 23 1.61 3.89 5.30
CA GLY A 23 1.11 2.71 6.03
C GLY A 23 -0.26 2.92 6.69
N CYS A 24 -0.56 4.15 7.12
CA CYS A 24 -1.85 4.49 7.72
C CYS A 24 -2.97 4.44 6.67
N GLU A 25 -2.73 5.05 5.50
CA GLU A 25 -3.64 5.00 4.36
C GLU A 25 -3.84 3.57 3.86
N ALA A 26 -2.76 2.79 3.75
CA ALA A 26 -2.88 1.38 3.36
C ALA A 26 -3.72 0.58 4.37
N SER A 27 -3.60 0.87 5.67
CA SER A 27 -4.43 0.21 6.69
C SER A 27 -5.90 0.57 6.55
N LEU A 28 -6.21 1.86 6.36
CA LEU A 28 -7.57 2.32 6.12
C LEU A 28 -8.17 1.69 4.87
N TYR A 29 -7.41 1.62 3.78
CA TYR A 29 -7.88 1.04 2.52
C TYR A 29 -8.14 -0.46 2.62
N VAL A 30 -7.26 -1.21 3.28
CA VAL A 30 -7.34 -2.68 3.35
C VAL A 30 -8.27 -3.17 4.47
N PHE A 31 -8.25 -2.50 5.63
CA PHE A 31 -8.94 -2.97 6.83
C PHE A 31 -10.11 -2.07 7.27
N GLY A 32 -10.28 -0.90 6.67
CA GLY A 32 -11.29 0.08 7.08
C GLY A 32 -10.95 0.85 8.37
N GLU A 33 -9.77 0.63 8.95
CA GLU A 33 -9.36 1.21 10.24
C GLU A 33 -7.87 1.57 10.28
N ILE A 34 -7.50 2.52 11.15
CA ILE A 34 -6.10 2.86 11.40
C ILE A 34 -5.47 1.83 12.33
N ARG A 35 -4.59 0.99 11.78
CA ARG A 35 -3.74 0.09 12.55
C ARG A 35 -2.39 0.75 12.83
N LYS A 36 -2.23 1.32 14.02
CA LYS A 36 -1.05 2.13 14.38
C LYS A 36 0.27 1.39 14.23
N ASP A 37 0.28 0.08 14.49
CA ASP A 37 1.45 -0.78 14.32
C ASP A 37 1.86 -0.95 12.85
N LEU A 38 0.96 -0.68 11.90
CA LEU A 38 1.22 -0.72 10.46
C LEU A 38 1.55 0.65 9.85
N ASN A 39 1.54 1.73 10.64
CA ASN A 39 1.96 3.05 10.16
C ASN A 39 3.42 3.05 9.68
N LEU A 40 4.27 2.20 10.28
CA LEU A 40 5.63 1.99 9.83
C LEU A 40 5.66 0.96 8.69
N ALA A 41 6.10 1.39 7.49
CA ALA A 41 6.10 0.53 6.30
C ALA A 41 6.86 -0.80 6.47
N SER A 42 7.96 -0.83 7.23
CA SER A 42 8.70 -2.07 7.49
C SER A 42 7.90 -3.10 8.30
N ASN A 43 6.90 -2.68 9.07
CA ASN A 43 6.06 -3.60 9.84
C ASN A 43 5.16 -4.45 8.94
N TRP A 44 4.79 -3.99 7.75
CA TRP A 44 4.06 -4.81 6.78
C TRP A 44 4.84 -6.07 6.39
N ILE A 45 6.13 -5.89 6.08
CA ILE A 45 7.05 -7.01 5.77
C ILE A 45 7.25 -7.91 6.99
N ARG A 46 7.33 -7.32 8.18
CA ARG A 46 7.54 -8.05 9.44
C ARG A 46 6.29 -8.78 9.94
N LYS A 47 5.07 -8.39 9.52
CA LYS A 47 3.80 -8.89 10.08
C LYS A 47 2.89 -9.63 9.09
N PHE A 48 3.07 -9.52 7.77
CA PHE A 48 2.29 -10.26 6.76
C PHE A 48 3.11 -11.18 5.86
N PRO A 49 2.72 -12.45 5.64
CA PRO A 49 3.55 -13.42 4.93
C PRO A 49 3.83 -12.91 3.51
N ARG A 50 5.02 -13.24 2.99
CA ARG A 50 5.37 -12.91 1.60
C ARG A 50 4.50 -13.73 0.66
N THR A 51 4.08 -13.13 -0.44
CA THR A 51 3.22 -13.76 -1.44
C THR A 51 3.56 -13.28 -2.85
N GLN A 52 2.93 -13.88 -3.86
CA GLN A 52 3.01 -13.40 -5.23
C GLN A 52 2.15 -12.13 -5.43
N PRO A 53 2.52 -11.23 -6.36
CA PRO A 53 1.71 -10.07 -6.70
C PRO A 53 0.29 -10.45 -7.15
N ALA A 54 -0.71 -9.94 -6.44
CA ALA A 54 -2.13 -10.09 -6.77
C ALA A 54 -2.91 -8.85 -6.34
N ALA A 55 -4.11 -8.66 -6.90
CA ALA A 55 -5.03 -7.62 -6.44
C ALA A 55 -5.36 -7.81 -4.95
N GLY A 56 -5.36 -6.71 -4.18
CA GLY A 56 -5.55 -6.72 -2.73
C GLY A 56 -4.27 -6.94 -1.92
N MET A 57 -3.16 -7.35 -2.55
CA MET A 57 -1.88 -7.51 -1.87
C MET A 57 -1.19 -6.17 -1.64
N VAL A 58 -0.21 -6.16 -0.74
CA VAL A 58 0.52 -4.94 -0.38
C VAL A 58 1.98 -5.06 -0.76
N ALA A 59 2.47 -4.06 -1.50
CA ALA A 59 3.89 -3.93 -1.82
C ALA A 59 4.56 -2.98 -0.82
N ALA A 60 5.56 -3.48 -0.10
CA ALA A 60 6.24 -2.74 0.96
C ALA A 60 7.77 -2.80 0.82
N ARG A 61 8.42 -1.72 1.26
CA ARG A 61 9.87 -1.64 1.50
C ARG A 61 10.14 -0.73 2.69
N SER A 62 11.41 -0.58 3.07
CA SER A 62 11.76 0.42 4.09
C SER A 62 11.29 1.82 3.63
N GLY A 63 10.43 2.45 4.43
CA GLY A 63 9.96 3.81 4.21
C GLY A 63 8.74 3.99 3.28
N HIS A 64 8.28 2.96 2.56
CA HIS A 64 7.11 3.11 1.67
C HIS A 64 6.28 1.83 1.52
N VAL A 65 4.96 2.01 1.41
CA VAL A 65 3.99 0.92 1.24
C VAL A 65 2.77 1.41 0.45
N PHE A 66 2.22 0.55 -0.42
CA PHE A 66 1.00 0.80 -1.18
C PHE A 66 0.26 -0.50 -1.52
N VAL A 67 -1.03 -0.39 -1.85
CA VAL A 67 -1.91 -1.54 -2.14
C VAL A 67 -1.98 -1.78 -3.64
N LEU A 68 -1.87 -3.03 -4.07
CA LEU A 68 -2.02 -3.45 -5.46
C LEU A 68 -3.50 -3.57 -5.82
N MET A 69 -3.96 -2.81 -6.83
CA MET A 69 -5.36 -2.84 -7.26
C MET A 69 -5.59 -3.76 -8.44
N SER A 70 -4.80 -3.61 -9.52
CA SER A 70 -4.88 -4.46 -10.71
C SER A 70 -3.53 -4.54 -11.41
N HIS A 71 -3.23 -5.70 -11.99
CA HIS A 71 -2.03 -5.87 -12.81
C HIS A 71 -2.20 -5.09 -14.12
N VAL A 72 -1.10 -4.51 -14.61
CA VAL A 72 -1.07 -3.84 -15.92
C VAL A 72 -0.24 -4.68 -16.87
N GLU A 73 1.07 -4.80 -16.60
CA GLU A 73 2.00 -5.63 -17.36
C GLU A 73 3.29 -5.81 -16.55
N GLY A 74 4.00 -6.93 -16.69
CA GLY A 74 5.30 -7.14 -16.02
C GLY A 74 5.27 -6.76 -14.52
N ASN A 75 6.14 -5.82 -14.13
CA ASN A 75 6.20 -5.28 -12.76
C ASN A 75 5.30 -4.05 -12.54
N GLN A 76 4.50 -3.63 -13.52
CA GLN A 76 3.63 -2.46 -13.47
C GLN A 76 2.25 -2.84 -12.93
N TRP A 77 1.82 -2.13 -11.90
CA TRP A 77 0.52 -2.31 -11.24
C TRP A 77 -0.21 -0.99 -11.11
N LEU A 78 -1.53 -0.99 -11.27
CA LEU A 78 -2.36 0.07 -10.72
C LEU A 78 -2.33 -0.08 -9.20
N VAL A 79 -2.00 1.00 -8.50
CA VAL A 79 -1.85 0.97 -7.03
C VAL A 79 -2.68 2.05 -6.36
N HIS A 80 -3.09 1.79 -5.11
CA HIS A 80 -3.56 2.80 -4.18
C HIS A 80 -2.40 3.21 -3.27
N ASP A 81 -1.88 4.41 -3.47
CA ASP A 81 -0.58 4.87 -2.98
C ASP A 81 -0.72 6.13 -2.12
N GLY A 82 -0.72 5.95 -0.81
CA GLY A 82 -0.77 7.02 0.19
C GLY A 82 0.57 7.71 0.38
N ASN A 83 0.54 8.99 0.75
CA ASN A 83 1.73 9.82 0.94
C ASN A 83 2.69 9.82 -0.27
N SER A 84 2.10 9.89 -1.46
CA SER A 84 2.76 9.89 -2.76
C SER A 84 2.61 11.24 -3.44
N GLY A 85 3.56 11.64 -4.30
CA GLY A 85 3.44 12.86 -5.12
C GLY A 85 3.14 14.14 -4.32
N GLY A 86 3.92 14.42 -3.27
CA GLY A 86 3.76 15.62 -2.44
C GLY A 86 2.76 15.47 -1.30
N GLY A 87 2.67 14.30 -0.66
CA GLY A 87 1.80 14.08 0.49
C GLY A 87 0.32 13.86 0.14
N LYS A 88 0.06 13.29 -1.05
CA LYS A 88 -1.29 12.95 -1.53
C LYS A 88 -1.53 11.44 -1.46
N THR A 89 -2.78 11.03 -1.51
CA THR A 89 -3.16 9.67 -1.86
C THR A 89 -3.52 9.64 -3.34
N ARG A 90 -2.90 8.73 -4.09
CA ARG A 90 -3.08 8.64 -5.55
C ARG A 90 -3.36 7.22 -6.00
N ARG A 91 -4.12 7.10 -7.08
CA ARG A 91 -4.26 5.88 -7.87
C ARG A 91 -3.52 6.03 -9.19
N HIS A 92 -2.44 5.28 -9.37
CA HIS A 92 -1.55 5.42 -10.53
C HIS A 92 -0.80 4.13 -10.83
N VAL A 93 -0.18 4.05 -12.01
CA VAL A 93 0.69 2.92 -12.36
C VAL A 93 2.01 3.07 -11.61
N ARG A 94 2.44 2.00 -10.94
CA ARG A 94 3.72 1.95 -10.25
C ARG A 94 4.40 0.61 -10.45
N SER A 95 5.72 0.68 -10.62
CA SER A 95 6.56 -0.51 -10.61
C SER A 95 6.66 -1.08 -9.19
N ILE A 96 6.47 -2.39 -9.06
CA ILE A 96 6.73 -3.14 -7.82
C ILE A 96 8.15 -3.69 -7.74
N ALA A 97 9.02 -3.39 -8.72
CA ALA A 97 10.41 -3.81 -8.68
C ALA A 97 11.11 -3.29 -7.40
N GLY A 98 11.74 -4.21 -6.67
CA GLY A 98 12.40 -3.90 -5.38
C GLY A 98 11.46 -3.76 -4.19
N TYR A 99 10.18 -4.11 -4.32
CA TYR A 99 9.24 -4.23 -3.20
C TYR A 99 9.06 -5.69 -2.81
N VAL A 100 8.82 -5.90 -1.52
CA VAL A 100 8.33 -7.18 -1.00
C VAL A 100 6.81 -7.13 -1.06
N VAL A 101 6.19 -8.08 -1.74
CA VAL A 101 4.74 -8.25 -1.72
C VAL A 101 4.33 -9.15 -0.57
N VAL A 102 3.35 -8.71 0.21
CA VAL A 102 2.80 -9.42 1.35
C VAL A 102 1.28 -9.55 1.27
N ASP A 103 0.75 -10.61 1.88
CA ASP A 103 -0.68 -10.85 2.00
C ASP A 103 -1.22 -10.26 3.31
N PRO A 104 -1.97 -9.14 3.26
CA PRO A 104 -2.49 -8.51 4.47
C PRO A 104 -3.72 -9.22 5.06
N HIS A 105 -4.32 -10.16 4.32
CA HIS A 105 -5.51 -10.90 4.72
C HIS A 105 -5.17 -12.27 5.29
N ALA A 106 -3.98 -12.80 4.98
CA ALA A 106 -3.46 -13.97 5.66
C ALA A 106 -3.29 -13.66 7.15
N THR A 107 -4.01 -14.41 7.99
CA THR A 107 -3.71 -14.48 9.43
C THR A 107 -2.28 -14.98 9.59
N ARG A 108 -1.34 -14.09 9.94
CA ARG A 108 -0.17 -14.55 10.66
C ARG A 108 -0.64 -14.99 12.03
N VAL A 109 -0.60 -16.29 12.27
CA VAL A 109 -0.59 -16.84 13.63
C VAL A 109 0.48 -16.05 14.38
N ALA A 110 0.05 -15.24 15.34
CA ALA A 110 0.95 -14.45 16.14
C ALA A 110 1.90 -15.40 16.87
N SER A 111 3.20 -15.33 16.58
CA SER A 111 4.19 -15.82 17.52
C SER A 111 4.19 -14.85 18.70
N ARG A 112 3.76 -15.42 19.83
CA ARG A 112 3.75 -14.96 21.23
C ARG A 112 4.69 -13.80 21.58
#